data_AF-A0A7Z2SRP1-F1
#
_entry.id   AF-A0A7Z2SRP1-F1
#
_cell.length_a   1.000
_cell.length_b   1.000
_cell.length_c   1.000
_cell.angle_alpha   90.00
_cell.angle_beta   90.00
_cell.angle_gamma   90.00
#
_symmetry.space_group_name_H-M   'P 1'
#
loop_
_entity.id
_entity.type
_entity.pdbx_description
1 polymer ?
#
loop_
_entity_poly.entity_id
_entity_poly.type
_entity_poly.pdbx_seq_one_letter_code
_entity_poly.pdbx_strand_id
1 'polypeptide(L)'
;MPDFQTFFLFLAASLLVAITPGPGIFYIVARTLVGGRTEGLASSVGLGLGGLVHVFGGAVGISALVIASAEAFTFLKIAGALYLIWLGLKTWREARIVEPTKMQTTGVRRAFRDGIIVEALNPKTAAFFLAFIPQFVDPSANVAAQFIVLGLISVALNTSVDLVATHLAARARAGLRPLILAKMRQVSGVIMCALGATLVFARRAS
;
A
#
# COMPACT_ATOMS: atom_id res chain seq x y z
N MET A 1 16.52 -5.43 14.88
CA MET A 1 15.50 -4.37 14.87
C MET A 1 16.24 -3.07 14.62
N PRO A 2 15.72 -2.20 13.75
CA PRO A 2 16.35 -0.91 13.49
C PRO A 2 16.50 -0.11 14.78
N ASP A 3 17.49 0.79 14.81
CA ASP A 3 17.60 1.79 15.87
C ASP A 3 16.32 2.66 15.93
N PHE A 4 16.16 3.42 17.01
CA PHE A 4 14.95 4.20 17.25
C PHE A 4 14.65 5.22 16.14
N GLN A 5 15.68 5.89 15.59
CA GLN A 5 15.53 6.88 14.54
C GLN A 5 15.10 6.23 13.22
N THR A 6 15.76 5.13 12.84
CA THR A 6 15.45 4.34 11.66
C THR A 6 14.04 3.74 11.73
N PHE A 7 13.63 3.26 12.92
CA PHE A 7 12.27 2.77 13.15
C PHE A 7 11.22 3.88 13.01
N PHE A 8 11.48 5.09 13.52
CA PHE A 8 10.55 6.21 13.35
C PHE A 8 10.43 6.65 11.90
N LEU A 9 11.53 6.70 11.15
CA LEU A 9 11.53 6.98 9.71
C LEU A 9 10.72 5.92 8.94
N PHE A 10 10.89 4.65 9.30
CA PHE A 10 10.08 3.56 8.76
C PHE A 10 8.59 3.77 9.03
N LEU A 11 8.20 4.08 10.27
CA LEU A 11 6.80 4.32 10.64
C LEU A 11 6.20 5.49 9.86
N ALA A 12 6.93 6.61 9.77
CA ALA A 12 6.48 7.79 9.04
C ALA A 12 6.27 7.49 7.55
N ALA A 13 7.22 6.79 6.92
CA ALA A 13 7.11 6.41 5.52
C ALA A 13 6.00 5.38 5.28
N SER A 14 5.87 4.38 6.15
CA SER A 14 4.80 3.37 6.10
C SER A 14 3.43 4.02 6.22
N LEU A 15 3.26 4.96 7.16
CA LEU A 15 2.02 5.71 7.32
C LEU A 15 1.74 6.59 6.10
N LEU A 16 2.74 7.26 5.53
CA LEU A 16 2.58 8.06 4.32
C LEU A 16 2.11 7.19 3.13
N VAL A 17 2.68 6.01 2.96
CA VAL A 17 2.27 5.04 1.94
C VAL A 17 0.85 4.51 2.21
N ALA A 18 0.50 4.28 3.48
CA ALA A 18 -0.82 3.81 3.90
C ALA A 18 -1.91 4.83 3.55
N ILE A 19 -1.72 6.11 3.92
CA ILE A 19 -2.69 7.18 3.65
C ILE A 19 -2.79 7.55 2.17
N THR A 20 -1.78 7.21 1.35
CA THR A 20 -1.75 7.50 -0.08
C THR A 20 -2.79 6.64 -0.82
N PRO A 21 -3.89 7.23 -1.36
CA PRO A 21 -5.00 6.47 -1.91
C PRO A 21 -4.61 5.60 -3.12
N GLY A 22 -4.46 4.30 -2.94
CA GLY A 22 -4.13 3.35 -4.00
C GLY A 22 -5.35 2.51 -4.44
N PRO A 23 -5.13 1.44 -5.24
CA PRO A 23 -6.16 0.49 -5.62
C PRO A 23 -6.98 -0.04 -4.43
N GLY A 24 -6.33 -0.37 -3.30
CA GLY A 24 -7.00 -0.83 -2.07
C GLY A 24 -8.00 0.17 -1.49
N ILE A 25 -7.57 1.42 -1.22
CA ILE A 25 -8.47 2.47 -0.70
C ILE A 25 -9.59 2.78 -1.71
N PHE A 26 -9.30 2.86 -3.01
CA PHE A 26 -10.35 3.07 -4.02
C PHE A 26 -11.36 1.94 -4.05
N TYR A 27 -10.90 0.70 -3.90
CA TYR A 27 -11.75 -0.47 -3.79
C TYR A 27 -12.64 -0.39 -2.53
N ILE A 28 -12.09 -0.08 -1.35
CA ILE A 28 -12.86 0.10 -0.11
C ILE A 28 -13.93 1.16 -0.26
N VAL A 29 -13.54 2.34 -0.76
CA VAL A 29 -14.46 3.46 -0.94
C VAL A 29 -15.60 3.04 -1.86
N ALA A 30 -15.30 2.43 -3.00
CA ALA A 30 -16.31 1.96 -3.94
C ALA A 30 -17.26 0.92 -3.31
N ARG A 31 -16.72 -0.09 -2.61
CA ARG A 31 -17.53 -1.11 -1.92
C ARG A 31 -18.37 -0.53 -0.79
N THR A 32 -17.84 0.44 -0.07
CA THR A 32 -18.57 1.10 1.03
C THR A 32 -19.74 1.93 0.51
N LEU A 33 -19.54 2.65 -0.60
CA LEU A 33 -20.61 3.47 -1.21
C LEU A 33 -21.74 2.60 -1.78
N VAL A 34 -21.40 1.44 -2.35
CA VAL A 34 -22.36 0.53 -2.99
C VAL A 34 -23.01 -0.41 -1.97
N GLY A 35 -22.20 -1.20 -1.27
CA GLY A 35 -22.62 -2.25 -0.33
C GLY A 35 -22.75 -1.80 1.12
N GLY A 36 -22.49 -0.53 1.42
CA GLY A 36 -22.54 0.01 2.76
C GLY A 36 -21.34 -0.36 3.63
N ARG A 37 -21.42 0.01 4.91
CA ARG A 37 -20.32 -0.14 5.89
C ARG A 37 -19.87 -1.59 6.06
N THR A 38 -20.78 -2.55 6.00
CA THR A 38 -20.47 -3.97 6.21
C THR A 38 -19.59 -4.53 5.10
N GLU A 39 -19.88 -4.23 3.83
CA GLU A 39 -18.99 -4.60 2.74
C GLU A 39 -17.64 -3.87 2.82
N GLY A 40 -17.62 -2.58 3.20
CA GLY A 40 -16.37 -1.84 3.38
C GLY A 40 -15.45 -2.42 4.48
N LEU A 41 -16.02 -2.79 5.63
CA LEU A 41 -15.27 -3.44 6.72
C LEU A 41 -14.72 -4.80 6.27
N ALA A 42 -15.55 -5.60 5.58
CA ALA A 42 -15.13 -6.89 5.05
C ALA A 42 -14.00 -6.75 4.02
N SER A 43 -14.09 -5.77 3.14
CA SER A 43 -13.04 -5.41 2.20
C SER A 43 -11.75 -4.97 2.90
N SER A 44 -11.84 -4.19 3.98
CA SER A 44 -10.67 -3.74 4.77
C SER A 44 -9.92 -4.92 5.42
N VAL A 45 -10.66 -5.86 6.02
CA VAL A 45 -10.05 -7.08 6.59
C VAL A 45 -9.46 -7.95 5.47
N GLY A 46 -10.17 -8.07 4.34
CA GLY A 46 -9.68 -8.78 3.16
C GLY A 46 -8.36 -8.21 2.65
N LEU A 47 -8.26 -6.89 2.50
CA LEU A 47 -7.02 -6.22 2.11
C LEU A 47 -5.90 -6.49 3.12
N GLY A 48 -6.17 -6.37 4.42
CA GLY A 48 -5.19 -6.70 5.47
C GLY A 48 -4.62 -8.12 5.33
N LEU A 49 -5.48 -9.13 5.09
CA LEU A 49 -5.04 -10.50 4.85
C LEU A 49 -4.30 -10.68 3.52
N GLY A 50 -4.71 -9.98 2.46
CA GLY A 50 -3.96 -9.94 1.19
C GLY A 50 -2.58 -9.31 1.36
N GLY A 51 -2.43 -8.34 2.27
CA GLY A 51 -1.16 -7.74 2.65
C GLY A 51 -0.16 -8.76 3.24
N LEU A 52 -0.67 -9.77 3.95
CA LEU A 52 0.17 -10.85 4.49
C LEU A 52 0.85 -11.68 3.40
N VAL A 53 0.27 -11.74 2.19
CA VAL A 53 0.91 -12.40 1.04
C VAL A 53 2.24 -11.71 0.71
N HIS A 54 2.28 -10.37 0.76
CA HIS A 54 3.51 -9.61 0.54
C HIS A 54 4.50 -9.76 1.69
N VAL A 55 4.02 -9.83 2.93
CA VAL A 55 4.87 -10.08 4.12
C VAL A 55 5.60 -11.41 3.98
N PHE A 56 4.86 -12.50 3.80
CA PHE A 56 5.45 -13.84 3.76
C PHE A 56 6.16 -14.12 2.44
N GLY A 57 5.61 -13.69 1.31
CA GLY A 57 6.26 -13.83 0.00
C GLY A 57 7.57 -13.05 -0.07
N GLY A 58 7.60 -11.82 0.46
CA GLY A 58 8.82 -11.03 0.57
C GLY A 58 9.84 -11.68 1.51
N ALA A 59 9.41 -12.19 2.66
CA ALA A 59 10.29 -12.85 3.63
C ALA A 59 11.01 -14.10 3.08
N VAL A 60 10.37 -14.85 2.18
CA VAL A 60 11.00 -16.02 1.52
C VAL A 60 12.16 -15.59 0.62
N GLY A 61 12.00 -14.50 -0.12
CA GLY A 61 13.01 -14.03 -1.08
C GLY A 61 14.04 -13.06 -0.52
N ILE A 62 13.76 -12.41 0.61
CA ILE A 62 14.54 -11.25 1.05
C ILE A 62 15.97 -11.58 1.46
N SER A 63 16.18 -12.73 2.10
CA SER A 63 17.52 -13.17 2.51
C SER A 63 18.43 -13.39 1.31
N ALA A 64 17.93 -14.03 0.25
CA ALA A 64 18.68 -14.21 -0.98
C ALA A 64 19.03 -12.86 -1.62
N LEU A 65 18.10 -11.90 -1.56
CA LEU A 65 18.28 -10.56 -2.14
C LEU A 65 19.33 -9.74 -1.39
N VAL A 66 19.35 -9.82 -0.05
CA VAL A 66 20.34 -9.13 0.78
C VAL A 66 21.74 -9.75 0.65
N ILE A 67 21.83 -11.07 0.44
CA ILE A 67 23.10 -11.79 0.26
C ILE A 67 23.65 -11.63 -1.17
N ALA A 68 22.78 -11.44 -2.18
CA ALA A 68 23.17 -11.42 -3.60
C ALA A 68 24.26 -10.39 -3.93
N SER A 69 24.04 -9.10 -3.62
CA SER A 69 25.08 -8.04 -3.57
C SER A 69 24.47 -6.66 -3.26
N ALA A 70 25.33 -5.67 -2.99
CA ALA A 70 24.93 -4.27 -2.88
C ALA A 70 24.36 -3.72 -4.21
N GLU A 71 24.83 -4.20 -5.37
CA GLU A 71 24.29 -3.81 -6.68
C GLU A 71 22.88 -4.36 -6.90
N ALA A 72 22.61 -5.63 -6.56
CA ALA A 72 21.28 -6.24 -6.70
C ALA A 72 20.22 -5.49 -5.87
N PHE A 73 20.60 -5.12 -4.65
CA PHE A 73 19.77 -4.29 -3.78
C PHE A 73 19.52 -2.90 -4.36
N THR A 74 20.57 -2.25 -4.87
CA THR A 74 20.48 -0.92 -5.49
C THR A 74 19.59 -0.96 -6.74
N PHE A 75 19.73 -2.00 -7.56
CA PHE A 75 18.88 -2.23 -8.72
C PHE A 75 17.41 -2.35 -8.31
N LEU A 76 17.08 -3.20 -7.33
CA LEU A 76 15.70 -3.36 -6.87
C LEU A 76 15.12 -2.05 -6.31
N LYS A 77 15.92 -1.31 -5.53
CA LYS A 77 15.55 0.00 -5.02
C LYS A 77 15.18 0.95 -6.15
N ILE A 78 16.05 1.09 -7.15
CA ILE A 78 15.83 1.98 -8.29
C ILE A 78 14.63 1.51 -9.13
N ALA A 79 14.52 0.20 -9.38
CA ALA A 79 13.39 -0.37 -10.12
C ALA A 79 12.05 -0.10 -9.42
N GLY A 80 11.97 -0.32 -8.11
CA GLY A 80 10.79 -0.01 -7.31
C GLY A 80 10.46 1.48 -7.27
N ALA A 81 11.48 2.34 -7.18
CA ALA A 81 11.33 3.80 -7.23
C ALA A 81 10.75 4.27 -8.57
N LEU A 82 11.32 3.82 -9.69
CA LEU A 82 10.83 4.13 -11.03
C LEU A 82 9.42 3.58 -11.24
N TYR A 83 9.13 2.40 -10.70
CA TYR A 83 7.81 1.80 -10.77
C TYR A 83 6.76 2.61 -9.98
N LEU A 84 7.10 3.12 -8.78
CA LEU A 84 6.23 4.01 -8.02
C LEU A 84 5.99 5.34 -8.74
N ILE A 85 7.02 5.91 -9.38
CA ILE A 85 6.87 7.12 -10.20
C ILE A 85 5.95 6.85 -11.38
N TRP A 86 6.16 5.75 -12.11
CA TRP A 86 5.30 5.37 -13.23
C TRP A 86 3.86 5.16 -12.78
N LEU A 87 3.64 4.44 -11.67
CA LEU A 87 2.31 4.23 -11.09
C LEU A 87 1.66 5.54 -10.63
N GLY A 88 2.46 6.46 -10.07
CA GLY A 88 2.06 7.81 -9.70
C GLY A 88 1.55 8.61 -10.89
N LEU A 89 2.35 8.68 -11.96
CA LEU A 89 2.00 9.35 -13.20
C LEU A 89 0.76 8.74 -13.86
N LYS A 90 0.67 7.40 -13.89
CA LYS A 90 -0.50 6.69 -14.41
C LYS A 90 -1.76 7.06 -13.62
N THR A 91 -1.71 6.97 -12.30
CA THR A 91 -2.85 7.29 -11.40
C THR A 91 -3.29 8.74 -11.54
N TRP A 92 -2.34 9.67 -11.68
CA TRP A 92 -2.62 11.08 -11.92
C TRP A 92 -3.27 11.33 -13.28
N ARG A 93 -2.77 10.71 -14.36
CA ARG A 93 -3.33 10.84 -15.73
C ARG A 93 -4.71 10.21 -15.89
N GLU A 94 -4.96 9.12 -15.18
CA GLU A 94 -6.23 8.38 -15.20
C GLU A 94 -7.26 8.96 -14.21
N ALA A 95 -6.89 10.01 -13.47
CA ALA A 95 -7.79 10.74 -12.58
C ALA A 95 -8.83 11.53 -13.39
N ARG A 96 -9.89 10.84 -13.80
CA ARG A 96 -11.04 11.41 -14.51
C ARG A 96 -12.25 11.43 -13.58
N ILE A 97 -13.18 12.35 -13.86
CA ILE A 97 -14.52 12.28 -13.31
C ILE A 97 -15.18 11.08 -13.99
N VAL A 98 -15.23 9.95 -13.29
CA VAL A 98 -15.90 8.74 -13.76
C VAL A 98 -17.31 8.79 -13.18
N GLU A 99 -18.33 8.72 -14.04
CA GLU A 99 -19.69 8.47 -13.54
C GLU A 99 -19.70 7.16 -12.76
N PRO A 100 -20.46 7.05 -11.66
CA PRO A 100 -20.50 5.83 -10.89
C PRO A 100 -20.88 4.67 -11.81
N THR A 101 -19.92 3.80 -12.13
CA THR A 101 -20.25 2.53 -12.78
C THR A 101 -21.26 1.83 -11.86
N LYS A 102 -22.28 1.18 -12.44
CA LYS A 102 -23.28 0.39 -11.70
C LYS A 102 -22.62 -0.82 -11.03
N MET A 103 -21.76 -0.58 -10.04
CA MET A 103 -21.32 -1.61 -9.12
C MET A 103 -22.55 -2.03 -8.32
N GLN A 104 -22.79 -3.34 -8.31
CA GLN A 104 -23.86 -3.93 -7.53
C GLN A 104 -23.32 -4.38 -6.17
N THR A 105 -24.20 -4.45 -5.19
CA THR A 105 -23.92 -5.14 -3.93
C THR A 105 -23.62 -6.60 -4.23
N THR A 106 -22.52 -7.14 -3.72
CA THR A 106 -22.18 -8.56 -3.96
C THR A 106 -22.06 -9.37 -2.67
N GLY A 107 -22.33 -8.74 -1.53
CA GLY A 107 -22.33 -9.35 -0.21
C GLY A 107 -20.97 -9.34 0.46
N VAL A 108 -21.00 -9.42 1.80
CA VAL A 108 -19.82 -9.36 2.69
C VAL A 108 -18.76 -10.40 2.34
N ARG A 109 -19.16 -11.64 2.04
CA ARG A 109 -18.22 -12.71 1.71
C ARG A 109 -17.43 -12.43 0.43
N ARG A 110 -18.09 -11.89 -0.60
CA ARG A 110 -17.42 -11.54 -1.85
C ARG A 110 -16.56 -10.29 -1.69
N ALA A 111 -17.03 -9.29 -0.93
CA ALA A 111 -16.25 -8.10 -0.57
C ALA A 111 -14.92 -8.46 0.12
N PHE A 112 -14.97 -9.42 1.05
CA PHE A 112 -13.79 -9.93 1.73
C PHE A 112 -12.81 -10.63 0.77
N ARG A 113 -13.30 -11.57 -0.04
CA ARG A 113 -12.45 -12.33 -1.00
C ARG A 113 -11.83 -11.43 -2.05
N ASP A 114 -12.62 -10.55 -2.63
CA ASP A 114 -12.16 -9.57 -3.60
C ASP A 114 -11.10 -8.65 -2.96
N GLY A 115 -11.26 -8.24 -1.70
CA GLY A 115 -10.27 -7.47 -0.96
C GLY A 115 -8.91 -8.17 -0.85
N ILE A 116 -8.89 -9.47 -0.53
CA ILE A 116 -7.65 -10.27 -0.50
C ILE A 116 -6.96 -10.23 -1.86
N ILE A 117 -7.71 -10.45 -2.95
CA ILE A 117 -7.17 -10.49 -4.31
C ILE A 117 -6.65 -9.10 -4.72
N VAL A 118 -7.41 -8.05 -4.42
CA VAL A 118 -7.02 -6.67 -4.72
C VAL A 118 -5.70 -6.32 -4.04
N GLU A 119 -5.50 -6.68 -2.76
CA GLU A 119 -4.24 -6.36 -2.08
C GLU A 119 -3.10 -7.27 -2.52
N ALA A 120 -3.34 -8.58 -2.65
CA ALA A 120 -2.30 -9.51 -3.09
C ALA A 120 -1.72 -9.14 -4.47
N LEU A 121 -2.56 -8.58 -5.36
CA LEU A 121 -2.16 -8.08 -6.67
C LEU A 121 -1.84 -6.58 -6.69
N ASN A 122 -1.80 -5.91 -5.53
CA ASN A 122 -1.62 -4.47 -5.45
C ASN A 122 -0.18 -4.08 -5.80
N PRO A 123 0.04 -3.40 -6.95
CA PRO A 123 1.38 -3.03 -7.39
C PRO A 123 2.05 -2.01 -6.48
N LYS A 124 1.28 -1.13 -5.81
CA LYS A 124 1.81 -0.15 -4.84
C LYS A 124 2.41 -0.88 -3.64
N THR A 125 1.67 -1.84 -3.10
CA THR A 125 2.07 -2.62 -1.93
C THR A 125 3.26 -3.51 -2.27
N ALA A 126 3.23 -4.20 -3.40
CA ALA A 126 4.37 -5.01 -3.85
C ALA A 126 5.65 -4.17 -3.98
N ALA A 127 5.57 -3.00 -4.61
CA ALA A 127 6.72 -2.10 -4.76
C ALA A 127 7.26 -1.60 -3.41
N PHE A 128 6.38 -1.25 -2.47
CA PHE A 128 6.78 -0.86 -1.12
C PHE A 128 7.48 -2.02 -0.38
N PHE A 129 6.90 -3.22 -0.39
CA PHE A 129 7.47 -4.37 0.29
C PHE A 129 8.82 -4.79 -0.30
N LEU A 130 8.94 -4.79 -1.63
CA LEU A 130 10.16 -5.24 -2.29
C LEU A 130 11.28 -4.19 -2.27
N ALA A 131 10.97 -2.90 -2.45
CA ALA A 131 12.00 -1.88 -2.62
C ALA A 131 12.23 -0.99 -1.39
N PHE A 132 11.24 -0.88 -0.50
CA PHE A 132 11.27 0.05 0.64
C PHE A 132 11.62 -0.63 1.96
N ILE A 133 10.88 -1.65 2.38
CA ILE A 133 11.11 -2.35 3.66
C ILE A 133 12.56 -2.84 3.81
N PRO A 134 13.23 -3.39 2.77
CA PRO A 134 14.60 -3.87 2.89
C PRO A 134 15.63 -2.80 3.25
N GLN A 135 15.28 -1.51 3.19
CA GLN A 135 16.19 -0.42 3.58
C GLN A 135 16.28 -0.23 5.09
N PHE A 136 15.36 -0.83 5.82
CA PHE A 136 15.24 -0.71 7.28
C PHE A 136 15.66 -1.99 8.02
N VAL A 137 16.14 -3.00 7.28
CA VAL A 137 16.62 -4.26 7.86
C VAL A 137 18.15 -4.28 7.93
N ASP A 138 18.65 -4.64 9.11
CA ASP A 138 20.07 -4.89 9.35
C ASP A 138 20.49 -6.23 8.72
N PRO A 139 21.46 -6.23 7.77
CA PRO A 139 21.93 -7.44 7.10
C PRO A 139 22.72 -8.38 8.02
N SER A 140 23.26 -7.89 9.14
CA SER A 140 24.06 -8.68 10.08
C SER A 140 23.20 -9.55 11.01
N ALA A 141 21.89 -9.27 11.08
CA ALA A 141 20.92 -9.96 11.90
C ALA A 141 19.96 -10.82 11.05
N ASN A 142 18.94 -11.42 11.68
CA ASN A 142 17.93 -12.20 10.97
C ASN A 142 17.03 -11.29 10.11
N VAL A 143 17.38 -11.18 8.83
CA VAL A 143 16.70 -10.33 7.84
C VAL A 143 15.23 -10.71 7.66
N ALA A 144 14.92 -12.01 7.54
CA ALA A 144 13.56 -12.49 7.31
C ALA A 144 12.65 -12.15 8.49
N ALA A 145 13.12 -12.34 9.73
CA ALA A 145 12.36 -12.00 10.93
C ALA A 145 12.08 -10.48 11.03
N GLN A 146 13.08 -9.65 10.73
CA GLN A 146 12.91 -8.19 10.71
C GLN A 146 11.92 -7.77 9.63
N PHE A 147 12.03 -8.33 8.42
CA PHE A 147 11.12 -8.06 7.32
C PHE A 147 9.67 -8.43 7.69
N ILE A 148 9.45 -9.59 8.32
CA ILE A 148 8.12 -10.00 8.77
C ILE A 148 7.55 -9.00 9.77
N VAL A 149 8.31 -8.60 10.78
CA VAL A 149 7.81 -7.65 11.80
C VAL A 149 7.47 -6.29 11.20
N LEU A 150 8.37 -5.72 10.38
CA LEU A 150 8.12 -4.46 9.69
C LEU A 150 6.93 -4.57 8.72
N GLY A 151 6.82 -5.71 8.02
CA GLY A 151 5.69 -6.02 7.15
C GLY A 151 4.37 -6.08 7.90
N LEU A 152 4.32 -6.75 9.06
CA LEU A 152 3.13 -6.83 9.91
C LEU A 152 2.71 -5.46 10.45
N ILE A 153 3.67 -4.63 10.86
CA ILE A 153 3.41 -3.24 11.25
C ILE A 153 2.80 -2.46 10.08
N SER A 154 3.36 -2.60 8.88
CA SER A 154 2.84 -1.93 7.67
C SER A 154 1.41 -2.38 7.35
N VAL A 155 1.12 -3.68 7.44
CA VAL A 155 -0.23 -4.22 7.23
C VAL A 155 -1.20 -3.68 8.29
N ALA A 156 -0.79 -3.59 9.55
CA ALA A 156 -1.62 -3.01 10.61
C ALA A 156 -1.92 -1.52 10.38
N LEU A 157 -0.93 -0.74 9.94
CA LEU A 157 -1.10 0.67 9.57
C LEU A 157 -2.05 0.82 8.37
N ASN A 158 -1.84 0.05 7.30
CA ASN A 158 -2.72 0.03 6.12
C ASN A 158 -4.16 -0.31 6.52
N THR A 159 -4.34 -1.40 7.28
CA THR A 159 -5.67 -1.83 7.73
C THR A 159 -6.34 -0.76 8.60
N SER A 160 -5.58 -0.06 9.44
CA SER A 160 -6.12 1.04 10.26
C SER A 160 -6.62 2.21 9.40
N VAL A 161 -5.83 2.60 8.40
CA VAL A 161 -6.23 3.63 7.42
C VAL A 161 -7.47 3.19 6.62
N ASP A 162 -7.51 1.92 6.22
CA ASP A 162 -8.62 1.31 5.49
C ASP A 162 -9.94 1.33 6.28
N LEU A 163 -9.88 1.06 7.58
CA LEU A 163 -11.01 1.16 8.49
C LEU A 163 -11.50 2.61 8.64
N VAL A 164 -10.58 3.58 8.74
CA VAL A 164 -10.91 5.00 8.76
C VAL A 164 -11.55 5.42 7.44
N ALA A 165 -10.99 5.01 6.31
CA ALA A 165 -11.53 5.29 4.97
C ALA A 165 -12.94 4.71 4.80
N THR A 166 -13.17 3.48 5.26
CA THR A 166 -14.50 2.86 5.32
C THR A 166 -15.49 3.71 6.12
N HIS A 167 -15.11 4.15 7.32
CA HIS A 167 -15.99 4.94 8.17
C HIS A 167 -16.34 6.29 7.54
N LEU A 168 -15.34 6.98 6.96
CA LEU A 168 -15.55 8.25 6.26
C LEU A 168 -16.41 8.08 5.00
N ALA A 169 -16.17 7.05 4.20
CA ALA A 169 -16.95 6.75 3.00
C ALA A 169 -18.41 6.40 3.34
N ALA A 170 -18.64 5.64 4.42
CA ALA A 170 -19.97 5.31 4.88
C ALA A 170 -20.76 6.56 5.32
N ARG A 171 -20.11 7.52 5.99
CA ARG A 171 -20.71 8.82 6.35
C ARG A 171 -20.97 9.70 5.12
N ALA A 172 -20.07 9.68 4.16
CA ALA A 172 -20.16 10.49 2.95
C ALA A 172 -21.07 9.86 1.87
N ARG A 173 -21.69 8.70 2.11
CA ARG A 173 -22.42 7.90 1.11
C ARG A 173 -23.47 8.68 0.32
N ALA A 174 -24.18 9.61 0.96
CA ALA A 174 -25.22 10.42 0.32
C ALA A 174 -24.69 11.68 -0.41
N GLY A 175 -23.41 12.05 -0.23
CA GLY A 175 -22.89 13.35 -0.67
C GLY A 175 -21.49 13.34 -1.28
N LEU A 176 -20.87 12.16 -1.45
CA LEU A 176 -19.53 12.07 -2.02
C LEU A 176 -19.56 12.44 -3.51
N ARG A 177 -18.89 13.54 -3.85
CA ARG A 177 -18.87 14.05 -5.23
C ARG A 177 -17.80 13.32 -6.06
N PRO A 178 -18.08 12.97 -7.33
CA PRO A 178 -17.09 12.41 -8.25
C PRO A 178 -15.80 13.24 -8.38
N LEU A 179 -15.90 14.58 -8.25
CA LEU A 179 -14.75 15.48 -8.24
C LEU A 179 -13.78 15.21 -7.08
N ILE A 180 -14.29 14.84 -5.90
CA ILE A 180 -13.45 14.52 -4.74
C ILE A 180 -12.63 13.26 -5.03
N LEU A 181 -13.27 12.23 -5.62
CA LEU A 181 -12.59 11.00 -6.02
C LEU A 181 -11.51 11.24 -7.09
N ALA A 182 -11.80 12.08 -8.08
CA ALA A 182 -10.81 12.47 -9.08
C ALA A 182 -9.62 13.21 -8.44
N LYS A 183 -9.88 14.17 -7.53
CA LYS A 183 -8.82 14.91 -6.84
C LYS A 183 -7.99 14.02 -5.92
N MET A 184 -8.61 13.04 -5.24
CA MET A 184 -7.88 12.02 -4.45
C MET A 184 -6.94 11.19 -5.33
N ARG A 185 -7.36 10.80 -6.54
CA ARG A 185 -6.49 10.10 -7.51
C ARG A 185 -5.31 10.97 -7.95
N GLN A 186 -5.54 12.25 -8.23
CA GLN A 186 -4.45 13.18 -8.56
C GLN A 186 -3.44 13.34 -7.42
N VAL A 187 -3.92 13.60 -6.21
CA VAL A 187 -3.08 13.76 -5.01
C VAL A 187 -2.29 12.48 -4.74
N SER A 188 -2.93 11.32 -4.85
CA SER A 188 -2.26 10.03 -4.72
C SER A 188 -1.12 9.87 -5.72
N GLY A 189 -1.38 10.19 -6.99
CA GLY A 189 -0.38 10.12 -8.05
C GLY A 189 0.86 10.98 -7.73
N VAL A 190 0.64 12.20 -7.23
CA VAL A 190 1.73 13.10 -6.80
C VAL A 190 2.52 12.50 -5.63
N ILE A 191 1.84 11.98 -4.61
CA ILE A 191 2.52 11.39 -3.43
C ILE A 191 3.32 10.15 -3.84
N MET A 192 2.81 9.31 -4.73
CA MET A 192 3.55 8.14 -5.24
C MET A 192 4.79 8.54 -6.02
N CYS A 193 4.71 9.59 -6.86
CA CYS A 193 5.89 10.15 -7.53
C CYS A 193 6.93 10.68 -6.52
N ALA A 194 6.47 11.41 -5.50
CA ALA A 194 7.35 11.95 -4.47
C ALA A 194 8.04 10.82 -3.68
N LEU A 195 7.28 9.80 -3.25
CA LEU A 195 7.82 8.63 -2.56
C LEU A 195 8.85 7.89 -3.42
N GLY A 196 8.56 7.66 -4.69
CA GLY A 196 9.49 7.04 -5.62
C GLY A 196 10.77 7.89 -5.78
N ALA A 197 10.66 9.21 -5.91
CA ALA A 197 11.82 10.09 -5.97
C ALA A 197 12.66 10.03 -4.68
N THR A 198 12.02 10.11 -3.50
CA THR A 198 12.72 9.98 -2.21
C THR A 198 13.43 8.62 -2.10
N LEU A 199 12.82 7.55 -2.60
CA LEU A 199 13.39 6.21 -2.56
C LEU A 199 14.71 6.08 -3.34
N VAL A 200 14.86 6.80 -4.45
CA VAL A 200 16.12 6.85 -5.22
C VAL A 200 17.26 7.36 -4.34
N PHE A 201 17.00 8.43 -3.58
CA PHE A 201 17.99 9.11 -2.74
C PHE A 201 18.14 8.50 -1.34
N ALA A 202 17.21 7.63 -0.93
CA ALA A 202 17.28 6.93 0.34
C ALA A 202 18.55 6.08 0.40
N ARG A 203 19.35 6.32 1.45
CA ARG A 203 20.51 5.50 1.79
C ARG A 203 20.06 4.44 2.78
N ARG A 204 20.66 3.26 2.70
CA ARG A 204 20.43 2.19 3.68
C ARG A 204 20.79 2.76 5.05
N ALA A 205 19.92 2.58 6.04
CA ALA A 205 20.26 2.91 7.42
C ALA A 205 21.45 2.03 7.83
N SER A 206 22.53 2.67 8.25
CA SER A 206 23.79 2.05 8.69
C SER A 206 23.73 1.74 10.18
#